data_AF-A0A074VPP6-F1
#
_entry.id   AF-A0A074VPP6-F1
#
_cell.length_a   1.000
_cell.length_b   1.000
_cell.length_c   1.000
_cell.angle_alpha   90.00
_cell.angle_beta   90.00
_cell.angle_gamma   90.00
#
_symmetry.space_group_name_H-M   'P 1'
#
loop_
_entity.id
_entity.type
_entity.pdbx_description
1 polymer ?
#
loop_
_entity_poly.entity_id
_entity_poly.type
_entity_poly.pdbx_seq_one_letter_code
_entity_poly.pdbx_strand_id
1 'polypeptide(L)' 'RYAKKFLTLPDELLIKISDKVAPEDLPNFRLTCKTLANISAKHFGEKRLAHRRFILTEYSLKGLVDMTAHPVF' A
#
# COMPACT_ATOMS: atom_id res chain seq x y z
N ARG A 1 -35.89 11.75 -0.15
CA ARG A 1 -34.75 11.31 -1.00
C ARG A 1 -33.65 10.81 -0.07
N TYR A 2 -33.61 9.51 0.27
CA TYR A 2 -32.65 8.97 1.24
C TYR A 2 -31.33 8.62 0.54
N ALA A 3 -30.39 9.55 0.49
CA ALA A 3 -29.00 9.18 0.23
C ALA A 3 -28.46 8.51 1.50
N LYS A 4 -28.22 7.20 1.48
CA LYS A 4 -27.50 6.53 2.57
C LYS A 4 -26.10 7.15 2.65
N LYS A 5 -25.68 7.53 3.85
CA LYS A 5 -24.32 8.05 4.08
C LYS A 5 -23.33 6.96 3.70
N PHE A 6 -22.31 7.30 2.91
CA PHE A 6 -21.31 6.33 2.43
C PHE A 6 -20.75 5.44 3.54
N LEU A 7 -20.37 6.03 4.67
CA LEU A 7 -19.79 5.31 5.83
C LEU A 7 -20.79 4.46 6.63
N THR A 8 -22.07 4.47 6.27
CA THR A 8 -23.11 3.61 6.88
C THR A 8 -23.36 2.34 6.09
N LEU A 9 -22.64 2.14 4.97
CA LEU A 9 -22.66 0.88 4.24
C LEU A 9 -22.02 -0.23 5.09
N PRO A 10 -22.49 -1.48 4.97
CA PRO A 10 -21.79 -2.62 5.53
C PRO A 10 -20.32 -2.67 5.09
N ASP A 11 -19.46 -3.14 5.99
CA ASP A 11 -18.01 -3.21 5.75
C ASP A 11 -17.68 -4.02 4.49
N GLU A 12 -18.41 -5.09 4.19
CA GLU A 12 -18.24 -5.88 2.97
C GLU A 12 -18.35 -5.04 1.68
N LEU A 13 -19.27 -4.08 1.66
CA LEU A 13 -19.43 -3.18 0.51
C LEU A 13 -18.29 -2.16 0.48
N LEU A 14 -17.89 -1.62 1.63
CA LEU A 14 -16.75 -0.70 1.72
C LEU A 14 -15.43 -1.38 1.31
N ILE A 15 -15.24 -2.65 1.67
CA ILE A 15 -14.11 -3.49 1.26
C ILE A 15 -14.13 -3.69 -0.26
N LYS A 16 -15.28 -4.04 -0.86
CA LYS A 16 -15.41 -4.16 -2.32
C LYS A 16 -15.13 -2.85 -3.04
N ILE A 17 -15.58 -1.73 -2.48
CA ILE A 17 -15.29 -0.40 -3.02
C ILE A 17 -13.78 -0.14 -2.93
N SER A 18 -13.16 -0.40 -1.78
CA SER A 18 -11.70 -0.28 -1.61
C SER A 18 -10.91 -1.14 -2.59
N ASP A 19 -11.41 -2.31 -3.00
CA ASP A 19 -10.79 -3.11 -4.05
C ASP A 19 -10.90 -2.46 -5.45
N LYS A 20 -11.89 -1.61 -5.70
CA LYS A 20 -12.04 -0.93 -7.00
C LYS A 20 -11.39 0.45 -7.06
N VAL A 21 -10.87 0.96 -5.95
CA VAL A 21 -10.07 2.19 -5.94
C VAL A 21 -8.74 1.95 -6.67
N ALA A 22 -8.37 2.87 -7.55
CA ALA A 22 -7.11 2.84 -8.26
C ALA A 22 -5.93 2.88 -7.27
N PRO A 23 -4.82 2.16 -7.53
CA PRO A 23 -3.69 2.13 -6.59
C PRO A 23 -3.16 3.51 -6.18
N GLU A 24 -3.10 4.45 -7.13
CA GLU A 24 -2.69 5.83 -6.93
C GLU A 24 -3.62 6.64 -6.01
N ASP A 25 -4.90 6.31 -5.96
CA ASP A 25 -5.90 6.99 -5.15
C ASP A 25 -6.11 6.32 -3.78
N LEU A 26 -5.67 5.07 -3.60
CA LEU A 26 -5.75 4.36 -2.33
C LEU A 26 -5.13 5.10 -1.13
N PRO A 27 -3.98 5.82 -1.24
CA PRO A 27 -3.49 6.66 -0.16
C PRO A 27 -4.49 7.74 0.27
N ASN A 28 -5.09 8.45 -0.70
CA ASN A 28 -6.06 9.50 -0.42
C ASN A 28 -7.33 8.91 0.20
N PHE A 29 -7.83 7.80 -0.37
CA PHE A 29 -8.97 7.05 0.17
C PHE A 29 -8.73 6.55 1.60
N ARG A 30 -7.51 6.09 1.90
CA ARG A 30 -7.12 5.67 3.25
C ARG A 30 -7.09 6.85 4.23
N LEU A 31 -6.66 8.04 3.78
CA LEU A 31 -6.44 9.21 4.64
C LEU A 31 -7.70 10.01 4.97
N THR A 32 -8.84 9.73 4.34
CA THR A 32 -10.08 10.48 4.62
C THR A 32 -10.59 10.33 6.05
N CYS A 33 -10.55 9.12 6.63
CA CYS A 33 -10.98 8.86 8.00
C CYS A 33 -10.53 7.48 8.52
N LYS A 34 -10.64 7.26 9.84
CA LYS A 34 -10.22 6.01 10.50
C LYS A 34 -10.92 4.76 9.95
N THR A 35 -12.21 4.83 9.64
CA THR A 35 -12.97 3.69 9.09
C THR A 35 -12.40 3.26 7.75
N LEU A 36 -12.21 4.21 6.83
CA LEU A 36 -11.66 3.90 5.50
C LEU A 36 -10.18 3.53 5.57
N ALA A 37 -9.43 4.05 6.56
CA ALA A 37 -8.07 3.61 6.82
C ALA A 37 -8.00 2.11 7.18
N ASN A 38 -8.93 1.64 8.01
CA ASN A 38 -9.00 0.23 8.41
C ASN A 38 -9.47 -0.66 7.25
N ILE A 39 -10.56 -0.28 6.58
CA ILE A 39 -11.13 -1.02 5.46
C ILE A 39 -10.14 -1.19 4.30
N SER A 40 -9.38 -0.14 3.99
CA SER A 40 -8.44 -0.15 2.85
C SER A 40 -7.07 -0.74 3.16
N ALA A 41 -6.76 -1.07 4.42
CA ALA A 41 -5.41 -1.46 4.83
C ALA A 41 -4.84 -2.65 4.04
N LYS A 42 -5.66 -3.68 3.85
CA LYS A 42 -5.27 -4.87 3.08
C LYS A 42 -4.96 -4.51 1.63
N HIS A 43 -5.92 -3.90 0.92
CA HIS A 43 -5.76 -3.56 -0.50
C HIS A 43 -4.65 -2.54 -0.74
N PHE A 44 -4.44 -1.60 0.20
CA PHE A 44 -3.30 -0.68 0.16
C PHE A 44 -1.99 -1.46 0.21
N GLY A 45 -1.84 -2.40 1.14
CA GLY A 45 -0.66 -3.26 1.20
C GLY A 45 -0.46 -4.05 -0.10
N GLU A 46 -1.49 -4.74 -0.57
CA GLU A 46 -1.43 -5.59 -1.76
C GLU A 46 -1.14 -4.81 -3.05
N LYS A 47 -1.68 -3.59 -3.22
CA LYS A 47 -1.54 -2.82 -4.47
C LYS A 47 -0.39 -1.84 -4.47
N ARG A 48 0.05 -1.38 -3.29
CA ARG A 48 1.08 -0.33 -3.17
C ARG A 48 2.38 -0.81 -2.55
N LEU A 49 2.34 -1.83 -1.70
CA LEU A 49 3.50 -2.32 -0.98
C LEU A 49 3.95 -3.72 -1.43
N ALA A 50 3.11 -4.50 -2.12
CA ALA A 50 3.49 -5.83 -2.60
C ALA A 50 4.64 -5.79 -3.62
N HIS A 51 4.68 -4.77 -4.46
CA HIS A 51 5.81 -4.53 -5.34
C HIS A 51 6.91 -3.85 -4.54
N ARG A 52 7.91 -4.64 -4.10
CA ARG A 52 9.13 -4.10 -3.49
C ARG A 52 9.79 -3.12 -4.46
N ARG A 53 9.78 -1.84 -4.08
CA ARG A 53 10.57 -0.81 -4.75
C ARG A 53 11.94 -0.80 -4.09
N PHE A 54 12.93 -1.41 -4.75
CA PHE A 54 14.31 -1.28 -4.34
C PHE A 54 14.82 0.07 -4.83
N ILE A 55 15.32 0.89 -3.91
CA ILE A 55 16.07 2.09 -4.27
C ILE A 55 17.53 1.65 -4.32
N LEU A 56 18.02 1.37 -5.52
CA LEU A 56 19.44 1.08 -5.75
C LEU A 56 20.18 2.42 -5.79
N THR A 57 20.70 2.84 -4.63
CA THR A 57 21.64 3.96 -4.55
C THR A 57 23.06 3.47 -4.79
N GLU A 58 23.96 4.37 -5.20
CA GLU A 58 25.39 4.06 -5.32
C GLU A 58 25.94 3.47 -4.01
N TYR A 59 25.58 4.05 -2.86
CA TYR A 59 25.92 3.52 -1.54
C TYR A 59 25.47 2.07 -1.33
N SER A 60 24.21 1.75 -1.67
CA SER A 60 23.67 0.39 -1.53
C SER A 60 24.36 -0.62 -2.44
N LEU A 61 24.73 -0.21 -3.66
CA LEU A 61 25.44 -1.06 -4.62
C LEU A 61 26.90 -1.27 -4.20
N LYS A 62 27.56 -0.23 -3.67
CA LYS A 62 28.92 -0.32 -3.13
C LYS A 62 29.01 -1.33 -2.00
N GLY A 63 28.07 -1.28 -1.05
CA GLY A 63 27.99 -2.27 0.04
C GLY A 63 27.80 -3.70 -0.45
N LEU A 64 26.99 -3.91 -1.50
CA LEU A 64 26.83 -5.22 -2.12
C LEU A 64 28.14 -5.72 -2.75
N VAL A 65 28.85 -4.86 -3.49
CA VAL A 65 30.16 -5.18 -4.08
C VAL A 65 31.17 -5.55 -3.00
N ASP A 66 31.26 -4.75 -1.94
CA ASP A 66 32.23 -4.95 -0.86
C ASP A 66 31.96 -6.27 -0.10
N MET A 67 30.69 -6.65 0.09
CA MET A 67 30.32 -7.96 0.64
C MET A 67 30.74 -9.14 -0.24
N THR A 68 30.61 -9.01 -1.57
CA THR A 68 31.01 -10.07 -2.52
C THR A 68 32.52 -10.14 -2.75
N ALA A 69 33.25 -9.07 -2.41
CA ALA A 69 34.70 -9.01 -2.50
C ALA A 69 35.42 -9.59 -1.27
N HIS A 70 34.67 -10.14 -0.30
CA HIS A 70 35.28 -10.68 0.91
C HIS A 70 36.08 -11.95 0.56
N PRO A 71 37.40 -12.02 0.87
CA PRO A 71 38.28 -13.11 0.43
C PRO A 71 38.01 -14.49 1.06
N VAL A 72 36.95 -14.64 1.86
CA VAL A 72 36.58 -15.92 2.47
C VAL A 72 35.22 -16.33 1.92
N PHE A 73 35.24 -17.34 1.05
CA PHE A 73 34.08 -18.15 0.66
C PHE A 73 34.13 -19.49 1.36
#